data_AF-A0A2M7VPE2-F1
#
_entry.id   AF-A0A2M7VPE2-F1
#
_cell.length_a   1.000
_cell.length_b   1.000
_cell.length_c   1.000
_cell.angle_alpha   90.00
_cell.angle_beta   90.00
_cell.angle_gamma   90.00
#
_symmetry.space_group_name_H-M   'P 1'
#
loop_
_entity.id
_entity.type
_entity.pdbx_description
1 polymer ?
#
loop_
_entity_poly.entity_id
_entity_poly.type
_entity_poly.pdbx_seq_one_letter_code
_entity_poly.pdbx_strand_id
1 'polypeptide(L)'
;MTKILGLDLGTNSIGWAVVEKDGTDFSLVDKGVRIFSEGVKSEKGVESSRAAERTGFRSARKIKFRRKLRKYETLKVLALNNMCPLGVDEVVAWRKSGFKEYPLNDEFLKWLKTDDDQNINPYLFRDKASKGKANLFELGRAFYHMAQRRGFLSNRLDQSAEGILEEHCPKIED
;
A
#
# COMPACT_ATOMS: atom_id res chain seq x y z
N MET A 1 6.95 -48.17 -34.15
CA MET A 1 7.91 -47.07 -33.90
C MET A 1 7.24 -45.98 -33.07
N THR A 2 7.85 -45.61 -31.95
CA THR A 2 7.33 -44.57 -31.05
C THR A 2 8.26 -43.36 -31.09
N LYS A 3 7.73 -42.16 -31.30
CA LYS A 3 8.50 -40.91 -31.21
C LYS A 3 8.56 -40.43 -29.77
N ILE A 4 9.75 -40.10 -29.30
CA ILE A 4 10.01 -39.60 -27.95
C ILE A 4 10.65 -38.22 -28.06
N LEU A 5 10.10 -37.23 -27.35
CA LEU A 5 10.66 -35.90 -27.22
C LEU A 5 11.41 -35.80 -25.88
N GLY A 6 12.72 -35.62 -25.93
CA GLY A 6 13.55 -35.24 -24.79
C GLY A 6 13.64 -33.72 -24.68
N LEU A 7 13.46 -33.20 -23.46
CA LEU A 7 13.60 -31.78 -23.14
C LEU A 7 14.61 -31.61 -22.01
N ASP A 8 15.58 -30.72 -22.22
CA ASP A 8 16.54 -30.28 -21.21
C ASP A 8 16.29 -28.79 -20.93
N LEU A 9 15.83 -28.47 -19.71
CA LEU A 9 15.36 -27.14 -19.34
C LEU A 9 16.41 -26.41 -18.49
N GLY A 10 17.14 -25.49 -19.11
CA GLY A 10 18.08 -24.58 -18.45
C GLY A 10 17.41 -23.25 -18.01
N THR A 11 18.18 -22.38 -17.36
CA THR A 11 17.69 -21.07 -16.89
C THR A 11 17.40 -20.07 -18.04
N ASN A 12 18.08 -20.22 -19.18
CA ASN A 12 17.94 -19.38 -20.37
C ASN A 12 17.97 -20.17 -21.70
N SER A 13 17.80 -21.49 -21.63
CA SER A 13 17.82 -22.37 -22.79
C SER A 13 16.90 -23.58 -22.62
N ILE A 14 16.36 -24.08 -23.72
CA ILE A 14 15.65 -25.36 -23.80
C ILE A 14 16.32 -26.18 -24.89
N GLY A 15 17.09 -27.19 -24.48
CA GLY A 15 17.55 -28.24 -25.38
C GLY A 15 16.39 -29.19 -25.69
N TRP A 16 16.25 -29.59 -26.95
CA TRP A 16 15.25 -30.57 -27.34
C TRP A 16 15.80 -31.56 -28.36
N ALA A 17 15.35 -32.79 -28.28
CA ALA A 17 15.68 -33.83 -29.25
C ALA A 17 14.47 -34.75 -29.44
N VAL A 18 14.21 -35.14 -30.68
CA VAL A 18 13.20 -36.14 -31.04
C VAL A 18 13.92 -37.40 -31.49
N VAL A 19 13.60 -38.52 -30.86
CA VAL A 19 14.13 -39.84 -31.23
C VAL A 19 12.98 -40.78 -31.60
N GLU A 20 13.19 -41.64 -32.57
CA GLU A 20 12.33 -42.79 -32.85
C GLU A 20 12.87 -44.00 -32.09
N LYS A 21 11.98 -44.70 -31.40
CA LYS A 21 12.28 -45.93 -30.67
C LYS A 21 11.67 -47.11 -31.41
N ASP A 22 12.51 -48.11 -31.67
CA ASP A 22 12.10 -49.42 -32.16
C ASP A 22 12.73 -50.51 -31.29
N GLY A 23 11.91 -51.21 -30.49
CA GLY A 23 12.40 -52.13 -29.46
C GLY A 23 13.30 -51.44 -28.44
N THR A 24 14.58 -51.80 -28.41
CA THR A 24 15.64 -51.19 -27.57
C THR A 24 16.45 -50.13 -28.29
N ASP A 25 16.32 -50.02 -29.60
CA ASP A 25 17.14 -49.14 -30.41
C ASP A 25 16.50 -47.74 -30.52
N PHE A 26 17.36 -46.73 -30.58
CA PHE A 26 16.97 -45.33 -30.69
C PHE A 26 17.66 -44.71 -31.90
N SER A 27 16.88 -44.09 -32.78
CA SER A 27 17.38 -43.28 -33.90
C SER A 27 17.05 -41.80 -33.68
N LEU A 28 18.03 -40.93 -33.89
CA LEU A 28 17.82 -39.48 -33.78
C LEU A 28 17.07 -38.98 -35.01
N VAL A 29 15.91 -38.35 -34.80
CA VAL A 29 15.10 -37.73 -35.85
C VAL A 29 15.50 -36.27 -36.03
N ASP A 30 15.55 -35.52 -34.92
CA ASP A 30 15.87 -34.09 -34.95
C ASP A 30 16.36 -33.61 -33.58
N LYS A 31 17.04 -32.46 -33.55
CA LYS A 31 17.50 -31.81 -32.33
C LYS A 31 17.69 -30.32 -32.51
N GLY A 32 17.57 -29.59 -31.42
CA GLY A 32 17.88 -28.17 -31.40
C GLY A 32 18.01 -27.61 -30.00
N VAL A 33 18.31 -26.31 -29.95
CA VAL A 33 18.34 -25.55 -28.71
C VAL A 33 17.60 -24.26 -28.93
N ARG A 34 16.63 -23.96 -28.06
CA ARG A 34 15.96 -22.66 -28.00
C ARG A 34 16.60 -21.83 -26.91
N ILE A 35 17.32 -20.77 -27.29
CA ILE A 35 17.85 -19.78 -26.35
C ILE A 35 16.82 -18.66 -26.17
N PHE A 36 16.60 -18.21 -24.94
CA PHE A 36 15.70 -17.10 -24.62
C PHE A 36 16.33 -16.17 -23.59
N SER A 37 15.86 -14.93 -23.53
CA SER A 37 16.32 -13.99 -22.52
C SER A 37 15.92 -14.47 -21.13
N GLU A 38 16.86 -14.43 -20.20
CA GLU A 38 16.62 -14.80 -18.82
C GLU A 38 15.43 -14.02 -18.20
N GLY A 39 14.63 -14.72 -17.40
CA GLY A 39 13.41 -14.18 -16.80
C GLY A 39 13.66 -13.23 -15.61
N VAL A 40 14.92 -13.04 -15.22
CA VAL A 40 15.33 -12.21 -14.08
C VAL A 40 16.03 -10.94 -14.53
N LYS A 41 16.01 -9.93 -13.65
CA LYS A 41 16.82 -8.74 -13.73
C LYS A 41 17.99 -8.93 -12.77
N SER A 42 19.20 -8.94 -13.29
CA SER A 42 20.42 -9.07 -12.49
C SER A 42 21.09 -7.70 -12.38
N GLU A 43 21.04 -7.10 -11.20
CA GLU A 43 21.76 -5.88 -10.88
C GLU A 43 22.75 -6.18 -9.75
N LYS A 44 24.05 -5.95 -9.99
CA LYS A 44 25.13 -6.12 -9.00
C LYS A 44 25.14 -7.48 -8.29
N GLY A 45 24.85 -8.56 -9.03
CA GLY A 45 24.87 -9.93 -8.50
C GLY A 45 23.65 -10.34 -7.67
N VAL A 46 22.62 -9.49 -7.58
CA VAL A 46 21.34 -9.83 -6.97
C VAL A 46 20.29 -10.01 -8.06
N GLU A 47 19.76 -11.23 -8.14
CA GLU A 47 18.67 -11.56 -9.06
C GLU A 47 17.33 -11.13 -8.47
N SER A 48 16.53 -10.44 -9.27
CA SER A 48 15.16 -10.11 -8.92
C SER A 48 14.23 -10.40 -10.10
N SER A 49 12.98 -10.75 -9.82
CA SER A 49 11.98 -10.88 -10.88
C SER A 49 11.83 -9.53 -11.60
N ARG A 50 11.69 -9.56 -12.93
CA ARG A 50 11.36 -8.36 -13.73
C ARG A 50 10.06 -7.68 -13.25
N ALA A 51 9.17 -8.42 -12.58
CA ALA A 51 7.93 -7.88 -12.02
C ALA A 51 8.09 -7.28 -10.61
N ALA A 52 9.22 -7.49 -9.93
CA ALA A 52 9.45 -7.02 -8.56
C ALA A 52 9.41 -5.50 -8.48
N GLU A 53 10.10 -4.81 -9.39
CA GLU A 53 10.15 -3.35 -9.47
C GLU A 53 8.75 -2.74 -9.69
N ARG A 54 7.99 -3.28 -10.66
CA ARG A 54 6.59 -2.89 -10.91
C ARG A 54 5.71 -3.08 -9.66
N THR A 55 5.93 -4.17 -8.94
CA THR A 55 5.20 -4.48 -7.69
C THR A 55 5.53 -3.48 -6.59
N GLY A 56 6.82 -3.12 -6.43
CA GLY A 56 7.27 -2.09 -5.51
C GLY A 56 6.60 -0.74 -5.79
N PHE A 57 6.61 -0.27 -7.04
CA PHE A 57 5.95 0.97 -7.42
C PHE A 57 4.43 0.92 -7.19
N ARG A 58 3.77 -0.20 -7.49
CA ARG A 58 2.33 -0.40 -7.23
C ARG A 58 2.02 -0.32 -5.73
N SER A 59 2.83 -0.96 -4.88
CA SER A 59 2.67 -0.91 -3.43
C SER A 59 2.80 0.52 -2.90
N ALA A 60 3.83 1.24 -3.31
CA ALA A 60 4.04 2.63 -2.92
C ALA A 60 2.86 3.54 -3.30
N ARG A 61 2.30 3.38 -4.52
CA ARG A 61 1.10 4.13 -4.95
C ARG A 61 -0.11 3.84 -4.06
N LYS A 62 -0.38 2.56 -3.76
CA LYS A 62 -1.46 2.17 -2.85
C LYS A 62 -1.31 2.80 -1.47
N ILE A 63 -0.10 2.79 -0.91
CA ILE A 63 0.19 3.39 0.41
C ILE A 63 -0.09 4.90 0.38
N LYS A 64 0.40 5.60 -0.64
CA LYS A 64 0.15 7.05 -0.80
C LYS A 64 -1.35 7.36 -0.90
N PHE A 65 -2.09 6.59 -1.71
CA PHE A 65 -3.55 6.76 -1.85
C PHE A 65 -4.30 6.50 -0.54
N ARG A 66 -4.00 5.39 0.15
CA ARG A 66 -4.61 5.05 1.45
C ARG A 66 -4.31 6.10 2.52
N ARG A 67 -3.13 6.74 2.48
CA ARG A 67 -2.80 7.85 3.37
C ARG A 67 -3.64 9.09 3.08
N LYS A 68 -3.87 9.43 1.80
CA LYS A 68 -4.77 10.53 1.41
C LYS A 68 -6.20 10.25 1.88
N LEU A 69 -6.71 9.04 1.65
CA LEU A 69 -8.06 8.64 2.08
C LEU A 69 -8.22 8.76 3.60
N ARG A 70 -7.29 8.22 4.40
CA ARG A 70 -7.37 8.33 5.86
C ARG A 70 -7.36 9.79 6.34
N LYS A 71 -6.51 10.64 5.75
CA LYS A 71 -6.49 12.08 6.08
C LYS A 71 -7.84 12.73 5.76
N TYR A 72 -8.42 12.40 4.60
CA TYR A 72 -9.74 12.88 4.20
C TYR A 72 -10.84 12.45 5.16
N GLU A 73 -10.97 11.15 5.46
CA GLU A 73 -12.00 10.67 6.38
C GLU A 73 -11.84 11.30 7.77
N THR A 74 -10.59 11.43 8.25
CA THR A 74 -10.31 12.12 9.52
C THR A 74 -10.77 13.58 9.47
N LEU A 75 -10.37 14.34 8.47
CA LEU A 75 -10.77 15.75 8.34
C LEU A 75 -12.28 15.92 8.18
N LYS A 76 -12.96 14.99 7.49
CA LYS A 76 -14.41 15.02 7.32
C LYS A 76 -15.12 14.90 8.66
N VAL A 77 -14.72 13.95 9.50
CA VAL A 77 -15.26 13.78 10.85
C VAL A 77 -14.93 14.99 11.73
N LEU A 78 -13.69 15.50 11.66
CA LEU A 78 -13.30 16.69 12.44
C LEU A 78 -14.10 17.94 12.03
N ALA A 79 -14.31 18.15 10.73
CA ALA A 79 -15.10 19.26 10.21
C ALA A 79 -16.56 19.17 10.66
N LEU A 80 -17.18 17.98 10.57
CA LEU A 80 -18.56 17.74 11.03
C LEU A 80 -18.75 18.07 12.53
N ASN A 81 -17.71 17.89 13.33
CA ASN A 81 -17.75 18.11 14.78
C ASN A 81 -17.14 19.45 15.23
N ASN A 82 -16.87 20.37 14.30
CA ASN A 82 -16.24 21.67 14.58
C ASN A 82 -14.89 21.56 15.34
N MET A 83 -14.11 20.52 15.01
CA MET A 83 -12.81 20.23 15.63
C MET A 83 -11.62 20.66 14.75
N CYS A 84 -11.88 21.22 13.57
CA CYS A 84 -10.86 21.85 12.75
C CYS A 84 -11.44 23.08 12.02
N PRO A 85 -10.60 24.00 11.53
CA PRO A 85 -11.06 25.20 10.82
C PRO A 85 -11.65 24.96 9.43
N LEU A 86 -11.76 23.71 8.97
CA LEU A 86 -12.32 23.40 7.66
C LEU A 86 -13.83 23.18 7.73
N GLY A 87 -14.54 23.69 6.73
CA GLY A 87 -15.89 23.26 6.42
C GLY A 87 -15.93 21.87 5.79
N VAL A 88 -17.04 21.16 5.96
CA VAL A 88 -17.24 19.82 5.37
C VAL A 88 -17.13 19.87 3.85
N ASP A 89 -17.66 20.92 3.22
CA ASP A 89 -17.63 21.10 1.76
C ASP A 89 -16.21 21.28 1.22
N GLU A 90 -15.35 21.99 1.93
CA GLU A 90 -13.92 22.15 1.57
C GLU A 90 -13.20 20.79 1.58
N VAL A 91 -13.49 19.96 2.58
CA VAL A 91 -12.93 18.60 2.68
C VAL A 91 -13.46 17.72 1.54
N VAL A 92 -14.76 17.81 1.23
CA VAL A 92 -15.39 17.06 0.13
C VAL A 92 -14.85 17.50 -1.23
N ALA A 93 -14.60 18.79 -1.44
CA ALA A 93 -14.00 19.32 -2.66
C ALA A 93 -12.61 18.70 -2.92
N TRP A 94 -11.80 18.52 -1.86
CA TRP A 94 -10.51 17.83 -1.98
C TRP A 94 -10.64 16.39 -2.49
N ARG A 95 -11.68 15.66 -2.06
CA ARG A 95 -11.94 14.31 -2.59
C ARG A 95 -12.44 14.35 -4.04
N LYS A 96 -13.34 15.29 -4.37
CA LYS A 96 -13.88 15.47 -5.73
C LYS A 96 -12.80 15.81 -6.76
N SER A 97 -11.76 16.57 -6.39
CA SER A 97 -10.61 16.86 -7.26
C SER A 97 -9.66 15.66 -7.46
N GLY A 98 -9.98 14.47 -6.95
CA GLY A 98 -9.09 13.31 -6.99
C GLY A 98 -7.87 13.49 -6.08
N PHE A 99 -8.02 14.22 -4.97
CA PHE A 99 -6.96 14.62 -4.07
C PHE A 99 -5.84 15.46 -4.70
N LYS A 100 -6.20 16.34 -5.64
CA LYS A 100 -5.29 17.31 -6.27
C LYS A 100 -5.31 18.66 -5.56
N GLU A 101 -6.49 19.12 -5.16
CA GLU A 101 -6.71 20.41 -4.52
C GLU A 101 -6.88 20.23 -3.02
N TYR A 102 -5.77 20.28 -2.28
CA TYR A 102 -5.81 20.24 -0.82
C TYR A 102 -6.32 21.57 -0.27
N PRO A 103 -7.13 21.60 0.81
CA PRO A 103 -7.59 22.86 1.39
C PRO A 103 -6.42 23.62 2.01
N LEU A 104 -6.28 24.89 1.63
CA LEU A 104 -5.15 25.77 1.98
C LEU A 104 -5.62 27.12 2.54
N ASN A 105 -6.80 27.18 3.15
CA ASN A 105 -7.24 28.41 3.79
C ASN A 105 -6.30 28.79 4.96
N ASP A 106 -6.21 30.09 5.25
CA ASP A 106 -5.20 30.61 6.18
C ASP A 106 -5.39 30.10 7.61
N GLU A 107 -6.64 29.95 8.07
CA GLU A 107 -6.93 29.41 9.41
C GLU A 107 -6.48 27.96 9.55
N PHE A 108 -6.77 27.13 8.55
CA PHE A 108 -6.33 25.75 8.52
C PHE A 108 -4.80 25.62 8.46
N LEU A 109 -4.14 26.47 7.67
CA LEU A 109 -2.68 26.52 7.63
C LEU A 109 -2.09 26.92 8.98
N LYS A 110 -2.64 27.94 9.66
CA LYS A 110 -2.23 28.32 11.02
C LYS A 110 -2.45 27.18 12.00
N TRP A 111 -3.59 26.50 11.93
CA TRP A 111 -3.89 25.33 12.77
C TRP A 111 -2.95 24.14 12.52
N LEU A 112 -2.48 23.96 11.29
CA LEU A 112 -1.50 22.92 10.96
C LEU A 112 -0.07 23.25 11.41
N LYS A 113 0.29 24.54 11.48
CA LYS A 113 1.63 24.97 11.89
C LYS A 113 1.95 24.51 13.31
N THR A 114 3.25 24.44 13.57
CA THR A 114 3.79 24.10 14.88
C THR A 114 4.76 25.19 15.28
N ASP A 115 4.66 25.64 16.52
CA ASP A 115 5.50 26.64 17.15
C ASP A 115 5.75 26.18 18.58
N ASP A 116 6.96 25.70 18.84
CA ASP A 116 7.30 25.11 20.15
C ASP A 116 7.46 26.19 21.22
N ASP A 117 7.94 27.39 20.87
CA ASP A 117 8.11 28.51 21.80
C ASP A 117 6.76 29.00 22.33
N GLN A 118 5.74 28.97 21.48
CA GLN A 118 4.36 29.31 21.83
C GLN A 118 3.52 28.12 22.31
N ASN A 119 4.12 26.94 22.49
CA ASN A 119 3.43 25.69 22.87
C ASN A 119 2.32 25.26 21.88
N ILE A 120 2.40 25.68 20.62
CA ILE A 120 1.48 25.28 19.56
C ILE A 120 2.04 24.02 18.91
N ASN A 121 1.87 22.86 19.58
CA ASN A 121 2.42 21.60 19.10
C ASN A 121 1.42 20.44 19.26
N PRO A 122 1.19 19.62 18.22
CA PRO A 122 0.29 18.47 18.31
C PRO A 122 0.66 17.43 19.39
N TYR A 123 1.92 17.29 19.78
CA TYR A 123 2.33 16.41 20.89
C TYR A 123 1.84 16.95 22.23
N LEU A 124 1.98 18.26 22.46
CA LEU A 124 1.46 18.91 23.65
C LEU A 124 -0.08 18.80 23.71
N PHE A 125 -0.76 19.00 22.58
CA PHE A 125 -2.22 18.81 22.51
C PHE A 125 -2.65 17.37 22.79
N ARG A 126 -1.88 16.37 22.33
CA ARG A 126 -2.15 14.95 22.63
C ARG A 126 -2.01 14.65 24.12
N ASP A 127 -0.97 15.17 24.77
CA ASP A 127 -0.75 14.99 26.22
C ASP A 127 -1.81 15.72 27.05
N LYS A 128 -2.14 16.97 26.68
CA LYS A 128 -3.20 17.74 27.33
C LYS A 128 -4.55 17.02 27.26
N ALA A 129 -4.91 16.51 26.07
CA ALA A 129 -6.17 15.80 25.84
C ALA A 129 -6.25 14.43 26.55
N SER A 130 -5.12 13.80 26.89
CA SER A 130 -5.14 12.53 27.64
C SER A 130 -5.36 12.73 29.14
N LYS A 131 -5.06 13.94 29.66
CA LYS A 131 -5.12 14.27 31.08
C LYS A 131 -6.38 15.04 31.48
N GLY A 132 -7.11 15.61 30.53
CA GLY A 132 -8.31 16.40 30.84
C GLY A 132 -8.99 17.01 29.62
N LYS A 133 -9.89 17.96 29.87
CA LYS A 133 -10.63 18.66 28.81
C LYS A 133 -9.67 19.53 27.98
N ALA A 134 -9.73 19.39 26.65
CA ALA A 134 -8.99 20.20 25.69
C ALA A 134 -9.96 21.00 24.80
N ASN A 135 -9.47 22.09 24.21
CA ASN A 135 -10.24 22.81 23.19
C ASN A 135 -10.50 21.89 21.98
N LEU A 136 -11.68 22.00 21.35
CA LEU A 136 -12.05 21.23 20.16
C LEU A 136 -10.99 21.30 19.05
N PHE A 137 -10.40 22.48 18.82
CA PHE A 137 -9.36 22.64 17.80
C PHE A 137 -8.03 21.98 18.20
N GLU A 138 -7.65 22.02 19.48
CA GLU A 138 -6.48 21.30 19.99
C GLU A 138 -6.68 19.78 19.89
N LEU A 139 -7.86 19.31 20.28
CA LEU A 139 -8.23 17.89 20.24
C LEU A 139 -8.28 17.38 18.79
N GLY A 140 -8.88 18.13 17.87
CA GLY A 140 -8.86 17.79 16.46
C GLY A 140 -7.46 17.79 15.89
N ARG A 141 -6.58 18.71 16.33
CA ARG A 141 -5.18 18.76 15.88
C ARG A 141 -4.40 17.54 16.35
N ALA A 142 -4.65 17.09 17.57
CA ALA A 142 -4.13 15.85 18.14
C ALA A 142 -4.59 14.62 17.34
N PHE A 143 -5.89 14.48 17.07
CA PHE A 143 -6.43 13.38 16.27
C PHE A 143 -5.88 13.36 14.84
N TYR A 144 -5.86 14.52 14.17
CA TYR A 144 -5.33 14.61 12.81
C TYR A 144 -3.85 14.24 12.77
N HIS A 145 -3.05 14.67 13.75
CA HIS A 145 -1.66 14.28 13.86
C HIS A 145 -1.48 12.76 14.04
N MET A 146 -2.29 12.12 14.89
CA MET A 146 -2.26 10.66 15.07
C MET A 146 -2.62 9.92 13.78
N ALA A 147 -3.64 10.38 13.04
CA ALA A 147 -4.02 9.80 11.75
C ALA A 147 -2.90 9.89 10.70
N GLN A 148 -2.09 10.95 10.74
CA GLN A 148 -0.92 11.14 9.88
C GLN A 148 0.27 10.26 10.29
N ARG A 149 0.48 10.09 11.60
CA ARG A 149 1.62 9.42 12.24
C ARG A 149 1.18 8.28 13.19
N ARG A 150 0.48 7.28 12.66
CA ARG A 150 -0.12 6.17 13.43
C ARG A 150 0.83 5.03 13.84
N GLY A 151 2.14 5.16 13.60
CA GLY A 151 3.11 4.08 13.86
C GLY A 151 2.97 2.84 12.96
N PHE A 152 3.72 1.80 13.34
CA PHE A 152 3.68 0.47 12.73
C PHE A 152 2.82 -0.47 13.58
N LEU A 153 1.96 -1.24 12.92
CA LEU A 153 1.22 -2.34 13.55
C LEU A 153 1.83 -3.65 13.05
N SER A 154 2.25 -4.50 13.98
CA SER A 154 2.80 -5.81 13.64
C SER A 154 1.68 -6.73 13.16
N ASN A 155 1.87 -7.33 11.98
CA ASN A 155 0.96 -8.33 11.43
C ASN A 155 1.45 -9.78 11.69
N ARG A 156 2.45 -9.97 12.56
CA ARG A 156 3.08 -11.28 12.81
C ARG A 156 2.35 -12.13 13.86
N LEU A 157 1.50 -11.50 14.68
CA LEU A 157 0.81 -12.12 15.81
C LEU A 157 -0.68 -11.78 15.72
N ASP A 158 -1.34 -12.22 14.64
CA ASP A 158 -2.80 -12.38 14.70
C ASP A 158 -3.06 -13.60 15.60
N GLN A 159 -3.17 -13.36 16.91
CA GLN A 159 -3.60 -14.37 17.89
C GLN A 159 -5.12 -14.63 17.84
N SER A 160 -5.83 -14.02 16.90
CA SER A 160 -7.21 -14.35 16.56
C SER A 160 -7.26 -15.02 15.20
N ALA A 161 -6.79 -16.27 15.13
CA ALA A 161 -7.12 -17.19 14.06
C ALA A 161 -8.59 -17.67 14.18
N GLU A 162 -9.51 -16.73 14.31
CA GLU A 162 -10.91 -16.90 13.91
C GLU A 162 -11.17 -15.80 12.89
N GLY A 163 -11.38 -16.20 11.64
CA GLY A 163 -11.51 -15.29 10.52
C GLY A 163 -12.67 -14.34 10.74
N ILE A 164 -12.37 -13.09 11.09
CA ILE A 164 -13.32 -12.00 11.04
C ILE A 164 -13.53 -11.71 9.55
N LEU A 165 -14.60 -12.28 8.99
CA LEU A 165 -15.23 -11.73 7.80
C LEU A 165 -15.71 -10.32 8.19
N GLU A 166 -14.99 -9.28 7.77
CA GLU A 166 -15.47 -7.90 7.89
C GLU A 166 -16.76 -7.76 7.07
N GLU A 167 -17.92 -7.88 7.72
CA GLU A 167 -19.19 -7.46 7.12
C GLU A 167 -19.17 -5.94 6.98
N HIS A 168 -19.02 -5.49 5.74
CA HIS A 168 -18.95 -4.08 5.40
C HIS A 168 -20.35 -3.44 5.33
N CYS A 169 -21.16 -3.58 6.40
CA CYS A 169 -22.38 -2.78 6.62
C CYS A 169 -22.97 -3.07 8.02
N PRO A 170 -22.67 -2.30 9.08
CA PRO A 170 -23.45 -2.41 10.31
C PRO A 170 -24.88 -1.92 10.01
N LYS A 171 -25.86 -2.82 10.15
CA LYS A 171 -27.27 -2.44 10.12
C LYS A 171 -27.49 -1.41 11.23
N ILE A 172 -28.00 -0.26 10.85
CA ILE A 172 -28.52 0.73 11.79
C ILE A 172 -29.81 0.12 12.33
N GLU A 173 -29.86 -0.16 13.63
CA GLU A 173 -31.13 -0.48 14.31
C GLU A 173 -31.90 0.81 14.58
N ASP A 174 -33.22 0.76 14.33
CA ASP A 174 -34.17 1.87 14.50
C ASP A 174 -34.35 2.30 15.97
#